data_AF-A0A9J6CH80-F1
#
_entry.id   AF-A0A9J6CH80-F1
#
_cell.length_a   1.000
_cell.length_b   1.000
_cell.length_c   1.000
_cell.angle_alpha   90.00
_cell.angle_beta   90.00
_cell.angle_gamma   90.00
#
_symmetry.space_group_name_H-M   'P 1'
#
loop_
_entity.id
_entity.type
_entity.pdbx_description
1 polymer ?
#
loop_
_entity_poly.entity_id
_entity_poly.type
_entity_poly.pdbx_seq_one_letter_code
_entity_poly.pdbx_strand_id
1 'polypeptide(L)'
;MCRNCACGMRAITQFMVEPTILMTALELSVAHQEEKVRFKAAAASPFGIGSDIGGSIRMPAFFNGIFGHKPSSTGPMCRFASDLKPMMKVLVEDEYVDKLKLDKPVDLKKLKVYYQENDGGGFLVSPVDKDLQQALTKVVNYFKNSLKVEVNRVQITRCKNTGAMWLANMKSKDLHICRTSISTTERKCQRLD
;
A
#
# COMPACT_ATOMS: atom_id res chain seq x y z
N MET A 1 -0.62 -31.29 16.42
CA MET A 1 -1.51 -30.59 17.38
C MET A 1 -0.73 -29.43 17.99
N CYS A 2 -0.96 -28.21 17.53
CA CYS A 2 -0.55 -27.00 18.24
C CYS A 2 -1.71 -26.00 18.13
N ARG A 3 -2.71 -26.20 19.00
CA ARG A 3 -3.72 -25.19 19.32
C ARG A 3 -3.03 -24.22 20.27
N ASN A 4 -2.84 -22.97 19.86
CA ASN A 4 -2.75 -21.76 20.72
C ASN A 4 -2.10 -20.60 19.95
N CYS A 5 -2.93 -19.83 19.24
CA CYS A 5 -2.72 -18.40 18.98
C CYS A 5 -4.06 -17.81 18.48
N ALA A 6 -5.09 -17.93 19.33
CA ALA A 6 -6.43 -17.37 19.12
C ALA A 6 -6.98 -16.75 20.42
N CYS A 7 -6.09 -16.27 21.30
CA CYS A 7 -6.46 -15.63 22.57
C CYS A 7 -5.71 -14.31 22.66
N GLY A 8 -6.40 -13.20 22.39
CA GLY A 8 -5.81 -11.86 22.47
C GLY A 8 -6.64 -10.73 21.86
N MET A 9 -7.73 -11.02 21.13
CA MET A 9 -8.52 -10.00 20.42
C MET A 9 -10.02 -10.09 20.71
N ARG A 10 -10.39 -10.47 21.95
CA ARG A 10 -11.78 -10.46 22.43
C ARG A 10 -11.86 -9.88 23.84
N ALA A 11 -11.57 -8.59 23.95
CA ALA A 11 -12.03 -7.75 25.05
C ALA A 11 -12.01 -6.32 24.52
N ILE A 12 -12.98 -5.48 24.91
CA ILE A 12 -13.24 -4.13 24.40
C ILE A 12 -14.11 -4.08 23.13
N THR A 13 -15.31 -4.67 23.17
CA THR A 13 -16.44 -4.16 22.36
C THR A 13 -17.75 -4.34 23.12
N GLN A 14 -17.95 -3.53 24.16
CA GLN A 14 -19.29 -3.39 24.75
C GLN A 14 -19.45 -1.98 25.30
N PHE A 15 -19.44 -0.95 24.44
CA PHE A 15 -20.07 0.33 24.72
C PHE A 15 -20.27 1.14 23.42
N MET A 16 -21.50 1.64 23.27
CA MET A 16 -21.97 2.72 22.39
C MET A 16 -22.31 2.39 20.91
N VAL A 17 -23.57 2.70 20.59
CA VAL A 17 -24.29 2.49 19.33
C VAL A 17 -24.13 3.73 18.43
N GLU A 18 -23.76 3.48 17.16
CA GLU A 18 -23.66 4.37 15.98
C GLU A 18 -22.84 5.66 16.07
N PRO A 19 -21.58 5.65 15.56
CA PRO A 19 -21.22 5.63 14.13
C PRO A 19 -20.34 4.42 13.76
N THR A 20 -20.61 3.30 14.42
CA THR A 20 -19.78 2.10 14.47
C THR A 20 -19.87 1.23 13.21
N ILE A 21 -20.91 1.37 12.37
CA ILE A 21 -21.16 0.45 11.23
C ILE A 21 -20.10 0.60 10.12
N LEU A 22 -19.65 1.82 9.81
CA LEU A 22 -18.63 2.04 8.77
C LEU A 22 -17.24 1.56 9.24
N MET A 23 -16.95 1.73 10.53
CA MET A 23 -15.69 1.23 11.11
C MET A 23 -15.71 -0.28 11.33
N THR A 24 -16.83 -0.87 11.76
CA THR A 24 -16.94 -2.34 11.87
C THR A 24 -16.92 -3.02 10.50
N ALA A 25 -17.46 -2.41 9.44
CA ALA A 25 -17.31 -2.93 8.07
C ALA A 25 -15.84 -2.85 7.59
N LEU A 26 -15.11 -1.80 7.97
CA LEU A 26 -13.68 -1.69 7.70
C LEU A 26 -12.88 -2.72 8.51
N GLU A 27 -13.17 -2.91 9.79
CA GLU A 27 -12.53 -3.88 10.67
C GLU A 27 -12.80 -5.33 10.25
N LEU A 28 -14.04 -5.68 9.87
CA LEU A 28 -14.38 -6.98 9.32
C LEU A 28 -13.68 -7.23 7.97
N SER A 29 -13.59 -6.21 7.12
CA SER A 29 -12.83 -6.31 5.86
C SER A 29 -11.33 -6.48 6.13
N VAL A 30 -10.77 -5.77 7.10
CA VAL A 30 -9.35 -5.90 7.50
C VAL A 30 -9.09 -7.30 8.08
N ALA A 31 -9.94 -7.81 8.96
CA ALA A 31 -9.82 -9.16 9.52
C ALA A 31 -9.88 -10.25 8.42
N HIS A 32 -10.78 -10.09 7.44
CA HIS A 32 -10.89 -11.02 6.32
C HIS A 32 -9.69 -10.94 5.35
N GLN A 33 -9.03 -9.77 5.24
CA GLN A 33 -7.78 -9.64 4.50
C GLN A 33 -6.58 -10.20 5.28
N GLU A 34 -6.53 -10.05 6.60
CA GLU A 34 -5.47 -10.64 7.44
C GLU A 34 -5.45 -12.17 7.32
N GLU A 35 -6.63 -12.81 7.36
CA GLU A 35 -6.72 -14.26 7.18
C GLU A 35 -6.23 -14.69 5.80
N LYS A 36 -6.63 -13.99 4.73
CA LYS A 36 -6.15 -14.22 3.36
C LYS A 36 -4.64 -14.04 3.22
N VAL A 37 -4.05 -13.08 3.93
CA VAL A 37 -2.61 -12.87 3.92
C VAL A 37 -1.89 -13.98 4.69
N ARG A 38 -2.44 -14.41 5.81
CA ARG A 38 -1.90 -15.53 6.60
C ARG A 38 -1.86 -16.83 5.81
N PHE A 39 -2.90 -17.14 5.02
CA PHE A 39 -2.90 -18.29 4.12
C PHE A 39 -1.79 -18.22 3.06
N LYS A 40 -1.47 -17.03 2.54
CA LYS A 40 -0.39 -16.84 1.56
C LYS A 40 0.99 -16.99 2.20
N ALA A 41 1.17 -16.41 3.39
CA ALA A 41 2.39 -16.56 4.17
C ALA A 41 2.64 -18.03 4.56
N ALA A 42 1.57 -18.77 4.86
CA ALA A 42 1.59 -20.20 5.16
C ALA A 42 1.65 -21.12 3.91
N ALA A 43 1.80 -20.55 2.71
CA ALA A 43 1.84 -21.28 1.44
C ALA A 43 0.59 -22.12 1.09
N ALA A 44 -0.55 -21.82 1.73
CA ALA A 44 -1.82 -22.50 1.46
C ALA A 44 -2.52 -21.97 0.20
N SER A 45 -2.18 -20.77 -0.27
CA SER A 45 -2.65 -20.22 -1.55
C SER A 45 -1.53 -19.43 -2.26
N PRO A 46 -1.39 -19.56 -3.60
CA PRO A 46 -0.33 -18.89 -4.35
C PRO A 46 -0.55 -17.37 -4.52
N PHE A 47 -1.81 -16.92 -4.60
CA PHE A 47 -2.15 -15.51 -4.80
C PHE A 47 -3.49 -15.17 -4.14
N GLY A 48 -3.86 -13.89 -4.10
CA GLY A 48 -5.23 -13.51 -3.79
C GLY A 48 -5.49 -12.03 -3.97
N ILE A 49 -6.77 -11.70 -4.08
CA ILE A 49 -7.26 -10.38 -4.48
C ILE A 49 -7.89 -9.70 -3.26
N GLY A 50 -7.61 -8.40 -3.10
CA GLY A 50 -8.20 -7.56 -2.07
C GLY A 50 -8.44 -6.14 -2.56
N SER A 51 -9.05 -5.32 -1.70
CA SER A 51 -9.30 -3.90 -1.97
C SER A 51 -8.43 -3.02 -1.08
N ASP A 52 -7.84 -1.95 -1.62
CA ASP A 52 -6.95 -1.04 -0.90
C ASP A 52 -7.54 0.37 -0.91
N ILE A 53 -8.40 0.65 0.09
CA ILE A 53 -9.02 1.97 0.28
C ILE A 53 -8.11 2.87 1.13
N GLY A 54 -7.53 2.30 2.20
CA GLY A 54 -6.66 2.97 3.15
C GLY A 54 -5.35 2.24 3.41
N GLY A 55 -4.89 1.40 2.48
CA GLY A 55 -3.70 0.56 2.68
C GLY A 55 -3.99 -0.91 2.98
N SER A 56 -5.25 -1.37 2.91
CA SER A 56 -5.67 -2.71 3.36
C SER A 56 -5.08 -3.89 2.56
N ILE A 57 -4.37 -3.63 1.45
CA ILE A 57 -3.54 -4.64 0.76
C ILE A 57 -2.09 -4.52 1.22
N ARG A 58 -1.55 -3.29 1.24
CA ARG A 58 -0.13 -3.02 1.50
C ARG A 58 0.27 -3.19 2.97
N MET A 59 -0.60 -2.81 3.92
CA MET A 59 -0.34 -2.95 5.35
C MET A 59 -0.19 -4.42 5.78
N PRO A 60 -1.15 -5.32 5.51
CA PRO A 60 -0.97 -6.71 5.92
C PRO A 60 0.13 -7.40 5.10
N ALA A 61 0.36 -6.98 3.84
CA ALA A 61 1.48 -7.47 3.04
C ALA A 61 2.85 -7.13 3.66
N PHE A 62 2.99 -5.91 4.17
CA PHE A 62 4.19 -5.46 4.88
C PHE A 62 4.44 -6.28 6.17
N PHE A 63 3.40 -6.51 6.98
CA PHE A 63 3.54 -7.28 8.23
C PHE A 63 3.84 -8.76 8.02
N ASN A 64 3.45 -9.34 6.89
CA ASN A 64 3.66 -10.76 6.60
C ASN A 64 4.79 -11.03 5.60
N GLY A 65 5.50 -9.99 5.14
CA GLY A 65 6.62 -10.12 4.21
C GLY A 65 6.21 -10.63 2.82
N ILE A 66 5.00 -10.31 2.36
CA ILE A 66 4.51 -10.67 1.01
C ILE A 66 4.40 -9.43 0.12
N PHE A 67 4.26 -9.63 -1.19
CA PHE A 67 4.14 -8.53 -2.15
C PHE A 67 2.66 -8.17 -2.36
N GLY A 68 2.32 -6.90 -2.17
CA GLY A 68 0.98 -6.36 -2.44
C GLY A 68 1.06 -5.12 -3.32
N HIS A 69 0.28 -5.08 -4.40
CA HIS A 69 0.25 -3.93 -5.30
C HIS A 69 -1.14 -3.33 -5.40
N LYS A 70 -1.21 -2.00 -5.43
CA LYS A 70 -2.45 -1.24 -5.61
C LYS A 70 -2.47 -0.57 -7.00
N PRO A 71 -2.96 -1.27 -8.05
CA PRO A 71 -3.12 -0.64 -9.36
C PRO A 71 -4.33 0.31 -9.39
N SER A 72 -5.43 -0.07 -8.71
CA SER A 72 -6.68 0.70 -8.63
C SER A 72 -7.41 0.37 -7.31
N SER A 73 -8.74 0.38 -7.28
CA SER A 73 -9.56 0.02 -6.10
C SER A 73 -9.32 -1.40 -5.61
N THR A 74 -9.04 -2.33 -6.52
CA THR A 74 -8.73 -3.75 -6.26
C THR A 74 -7.31 -4.07 -6.72
N GLY A 75 -6.61 -4.94 -6.00
CA GLY A 75 -5.22 -5.31 -6.31
C GLY A 75 -4.85 -6.74 -5.90
N PRO A 76 -3.83 -7.32 -6.53
CA PRO A 76 -3.31 -8.63 -6.18
C PRO A 76 -2.30 -8.57 -5.03
N MET A 77 -2.25 -9.66 -4.26
CA MET A 77 -1.13 -9.96 -3.37
C MET A 77 -0.58 -11.35 -3.69
N CYS A 78 0.74 -11.46 -3.75
CA CYS A 78 1.46 -12.66 -4.14
C CYS A 78 2.66 -12.88 -3.21
N ARG A 79 3.14 -14.13 -3.14
CA ARG A 79 4.35 -14.48 -2.38
C ARG A 79 5.63 -14.04 -3.10
N PHE A 80 5.63 -14.05 -4.42
CA PHE A 80 6.78 -13.65 -5.24
C PHE A 80 6.46 -12.44 -6.09
N ALA A 81 7.46 -11.59 -6.32
CA ALA A 81 7.33 -10.42 -7.18
C ALA A 81 7.10 -10.80 -8.66
N SER A 82 7.57 -11.98 -9.08
CA SER A 82 7.37 -12.52 -10.44
C SER A 82 5.89 -12.71 -10.78
N ASP A 83 5.08 -13.09 -9.79
CA ASP A 83 3.66 -13.43 -9.97
C ASP A 83 2.79 -12.18 -10.11
N LEU A 84 3.33 -11.03 -9.69
CA LEU A 84 2.61 -9.77 -9.77
C LEU A 84 2.31 -9.37 -11.22
N LYS A 85 3.28 -9.59 -12.11
CA LYS A 85 3.17 -9.28 -13.54
C LYS A 85 2.03 -10.04 -14.24
N PRO A 86 1.96 -11.38 -14.20
CA PRO A 86 0.82 -12.10 -14.79
C PRO A 86 -0.49 -11.76 -14.07
N MET A 87 -0.47 -11.49 -12.77
CA MET A 87 -1.70 -11.13 -12.06
C MET A 87 -2.27 -9.79 -12.46
N MET A 88 -1.42 -8.80 -12.73
CA MET A 88 -1.87 -7.54 -13.30
C MET A 88 -2.47 -7.71 -14.69
N LYS A 89 -1.89 -8.58 -15.54
CA LYS A 89 -2.45 -8.84 -16.87
C LYS A 89 -3.84 -9.45 -16.81
N VAL A 90 -4.09 -10.33 -15.84
CA VAL A 90 -5.41 -10.98 -15.66
C VAL A 90 -6.45 -10.02 -15.08
N LEU A 91 -6.04 -9.11 -14.18
CA LEU A 91 -6.95 -8.16 -13.52
C LEU A 91 -7.34 -6.96 -14.38
N VAL A 92 -6.55 -6.69 -15.42
CA VAL A 92 -6.75 -5.55 -16.32
C VAL A 92 -7.48 -6.05 -17.56
N GLU A 93 -8.49 -5.31 -18.03
CA GLU A 93 -9.17 -5.62 -19.29
C GLU A 93 -8.20 -5.54 -20.47
N ASP A 94 -8.40 -6.40 -21.47
CA ASP A 94 -7.50 -6.57 -22.62
C ASP A 94 -7.13 -5.24 -23.30
N GLU A 95 -8.06 -4.28 -23.36
CA GLU A 95 -7.85 -2.95 -23.96
C GLU A 95 -6.79 -2.09 -23.25
N TYR A 96 -6.53 -2.35 -21.96
CA TYR A 96 -5.59 -1.60 -21.15
C TYR A 96 -4.26 -2.34 -20.95
N VAL A 97 -4.17 -3.61 -21.35
CA VAL A 97 -2.96 -4.44 -21.23
C VAL A 97 -1.81 -3.81 -22.02
N ASP A 98 -2.08 -3.35 -23.25
CA ASP A 98 -1.07 -2.70 -24.11
C ASP A 98 -0.62 -1.34 -23.58
N LYS A 99 -1.51 -0.62 -22.88
CA LYS A 99 -1.20 0.68 -22.26
C LYS A 99 -0.25 0.51 -21.07
N LEU A 100 -0.35 -0.61 -20.35
CA LEU A 100 0.41 -0.87 -19.12
C LEU A 100 1.88 -1.23 -19.39
N LYS A 101 2.23 -1.67 -20.61
CA LYS A 101 3.61 -1.96 -21.05
C LYS A 101 4.40 -2.88 -20.11
N LEU A 102 3.72 -3.84 -19.46
CA LEU A 102 4.31 -4.72 -18.44
C LEU A 102 5.43 -5.64 -18.96
N ASP A 103 5.42 -5.96 -20.26
CA ASP A 103 6.42 -6.83 -20.87
C ASP A 103 7.70 -6.12 -21.29
N LYS A 104 7.66 -4.79 -21.34
CA LYS A 104 8.83 -4.02 -21.74
C LYS A 104 9.88 -4.09 -20.62
N PRO A 105 11.10 -4.57 -20.91
CA PRO A 105 12.17 -4.53 -19.92
C PRO A 105 12.50 -3.07 -19.57
N VAL A 106 12.76 -2.82 -18.29
CA VAL A 106 13.05 -1.48 -17.78
C VAL A 106 14.55 -1.38 -17.46
N ASP A 107 15.22 -0.43 -18.09
CA ASP A 107 16.62 -0.12 -17.80
C ASP A 107 16.74 0.53 -16.42
N LEU A 108 17.21 -0.23 -15.43
CA LEU A 108 17.32 0.24 -14.05
C LEU A 108 18.25 1.45 -13.89
N LYS A 109 19.23 1.62 -14.78
CA LYS A 109 20.19 2.74 -14.76
C LYS A 109 19.58 4.10 -15.10
N LYS A 110 18.43 4.12 -15.77
CA LYS A 110 17.72 5.36 -16.17
C LYS A 110 16.70 5.82 -15.14
N LEU A 111 16.52 5.06 -14.06
CA LEU A 111 15.53 5.38 -13.03
C LEU A 111 16.02 6.59 -12.21
N LYS A 112 15.11 7.52 -11.92
CA LYS A 112 15.32 8.54 -10.89
C LYS A 112 14.60 8.08 -9.64
N VAL A 113 15.35 7.80 -8.59
CA VAL A 113 14.79 7.27 -7.34
C VAL A 113 14.72 8.38 -6.31
N TYR A 114 13.52 8.66 -5.81
CA TYR A 114 13.28 9.62 -4.75
C TYR A 114 12.73 8.88 -3.53
N TYR A 115 13.21 9.22 -2.34
CA TYR A 115 12.74 8.60 -1.09
C TYR A 115 12.55 9.64 0.02
N GLN A 116 11.68 9.30 0.97
CA GLN A 116 11.36 10.09 2.15
C GLN A 116 11.21 9.15 3.35
N GLU A 117 11.73 9.52 4.52
CA GLU A 117 11.73 8.67 5.71
C GLU A 117 10.49 8.82 6.58
N ASN A 118 9.86 10.00 6.55
CA ASN A 118 8.67 10.31 7.34
C ASN A 118 7.75 11.25 6.57
N ASP A 119 6.48 11.30 6.91
CA ASP A 119 5.46 12.13 6.27
C ASP A 119 5.57 13.64 6.55
N GLY A 120 6.55 14.06 7.38
CA GLY A 120 6.69 15.42 7.87
C GLY A 120 6.06 15.66 9.24
N GLY A 121 5.69 14.60 9.98
CA GLY A 121 5.32 14.68 11.39
C GLY A 121 3.87 15.10 11.61
N GLY A 122 2.93 14.35 11.03
CA GLY A 122 1.50 14.57 11.29
C GLY A 122 1.14 14.31 12.75
N PHE A 123 0.24 15.12 13.32
CA PHE A 123 -0.20 14.99 14.73
C PHE A 123 -0.81 13.60 15.05
N LEU A 124 -1.40 12.95 14.05
CA LEU A 124 -2.04 11.63 14.20
C LEU A 124 -1.09 10.46 13.86
N VAL A 125 0.19 10.73 13.58
CA VAL A 125 1.15 9.72 13.12
C VAL A 125 2.28 9.62 14.13
N SER A 126 2.51 8.40 14.64
CA SER A 126 3.67 8.13 15.49
C SER A 126 4.97 8.25 14.69
N PRO A 127 6.10 8.63 15.34
CA PRO A 127 7.40 8.59 14.69
C PRO A 127 7.69 7.21 14.09
N VAL A 128 8.35 7.20 12.93
CA VAL A 128 8.76 5.95 12.27
C VAL A 128 9.85 5.28 13.07
N ASP A 129 9.70 3.97 13.31
CA ASP A 129 10.68 3.17 14.04
C ASP A 129 12.07 3.19 13.35
N LYS A 130 13.14 3.15 14.16
CA LYS A 130 14.52 3.19 13.67
C LYS A 130 14.87 1.98 12.81
N ASP A 131 14.29 0.82 13.09
CA ASP A 131 14.54 -0.40 12.31
C ASP A 131 14.02 -0.26 10.88
N LEU A 132 12.89 0.42 10.71
CA LEU A 132 12.33 0.72 9.39
C LEU A 132 13.17 1.74 8.64
N GLN A 133 13.69 2.76 9.33
CA GLN A 133 14.62 3.72 8.75
C GLN A 133 15.93 3.04 8.31
N GLN A 134 16.44 2.09 9.10
CA GLN A 134 17.60 1.29 8.74
C GLN A 134 17.33 0.38 7.54
N ALA A 135 16.17 -0.27 7.49
CA ALA A 135 15.76 -1.09 6.35
C ALA A 135 15.68 -0.25 5.06
N LEU A 136 15.07 0.94 5.13
CA LEU A 136 15.04 1.89 4.01
C LEU A 136 16.46 2.29 3.58
N THR A 137 17.34 2.56 4.54
CA THR A 137 18.74 2.91 4.26
C THR A 137 19.47 1.78 3.53
N LYS A 138 19.24 0.51 3.89
CA LYS A 138 19.79 -0.65 3.16
C LYS A 138 19.35 -0.67 1.70
N VAL A 139 18.07 -0.38 1.44
CA VAL A 139 17.52 -0.30 0.08
C VAL A 139 18.13 0.86 -0.71
N VAL A 140 18.22 2.04 -0.11
CA VAL A 140 18.87 3.22 -0.72
C VAL A 140 20.32 2.93 -1.07
N ASN A 141 21.06 2.30 -0.17
CA ASN A 141 22.46 1.91 -0.40
C ASN A 141 22.59 0.87 -1.51
N TYR A 142 21.65 -0.08 -1.62
CA TYR A 142 21.63 -1.02 -2.73
C TYR A 142 21.48 -0.32 -4.09
N PHE A 143 20.57 0.66 -4.20
CA PHE A 143 20.41 1.43 -5.44
C PHE A 143 21.64 2.28 -5.77
N LYS A 144 22.26 2.92 -4.76
CA LYS A 144 23.47 3.73 -4.95
C LYS A 144 24.69 2.88 -5.32
N ASN A 145 24.95 1.80 -4.60
CA ASN A 145 26.20 1.04 -4.72
C ASN A 145 26.13 -0.01 -5.83
N SER A 146 25.04 -0.78 -5.89
CA SER A 146 24.92 -1.91 -6.84
C SER A 146 24.51 -1.44 -8.23
N LEU A 147 23.58 -0.48 -8.31
CA LEU A 147 23.00 -0.04 -9.58
C LEU A 147 23.60 1.29 -10.08
N LYS A 148 24.36 2.00 -9.24
CA LYS A 148 24.97 3.31 -9.54
C LYS A 148 23.95 4.33 -10.05
N VAL A 149 22.75 4.29 -9.47
CA VAL A 149 21.64 5.18 -9.79
C VAL A 149 21.65 6.39 -8.86
N GLU A 150 21.25 7.55 -9.37
CA GLU A 150 21.02 8.75 -8.57
C GLU A 150 19.81 8.55 -7.65
N VAL A 151 20.05 8.57 -6.34
CA VAL A 151 19.01 8.42 -5.31
C VAL A 151 18.96 9.68 -4.46
N ASN A 152 17.87 10.42 -4.59
CA ASN A 152 17.67 11.72 -3.98
C ASN A 152 16.68 11.64 -2.80
N ARG A 153 17.08 12.16 -1.65
CA ARG A 153 16.18 12.31 -0.50
C ARG A 153 15.29 13.54 -0.74
N VAL A 154 13.99 13.35 -0.69
CA VAL A 154 13.00 14.43 -0.84
C VAL A 154 12.15 14.48 0.42
N GLN A 155 11.85 15.68 0.91
CA GLN A 155 10.94 15.86 2.03
C GLN A 155 9.75 16.71 1.58
N ILE A 156 8.61 16.08 1.36
CA ILE A 156 7.35 16.77 1.06
C ILE A 156 6.64 17.04 2.39
N THR A 157 6.88 18.20 2.99
CA THR A 157 6.28 18.57 4.30
C THR A 157 4.75 18.60 4.28
N ARG A 158 4.14 18.76 3.10
CA ARG A 158 2.66 18.74 2.94
C ARG A 158 2.06 17.34 3.09
N CYS A 159 2.87 16.27 3.08
CA CYS A 159 2.41 14.90 3.28
C CYS A 159 1.74 14.68 4.64
N LYS A 160 2.10 15.45 5.67
CA LYS A 160 1.46 15.41 7.00
C LYS A 160 -0.04 15.71 6.99
N ASN A 161 -0.53 16.41 5.96
CA ASN A 161 -1.96 16.74 5.82
C ASN A 161 -2.77 15.64 5.12
N THR A 162 -2.10 14.62 4.57
CA THR A 162 -2.75 13.60 3.72
C THR A 162 -3.81 12.80 4.47
N GLY A 163 -3.60 12.49 5.75
CA GLY A 163 -4.61 11.81 6.58
C GLY A 163 -5.91 12.61 6.71
N ALA A 164 -5.80 13.91 6.99
CA ALA A 164 -6.95 14.81 7.06
C ALA A 164 -7.66 14.97 5.70
N MET A 165 -6.88 15.07 4.62
CA MET A 165 -7.43 15.13 3.25
C MET A 165 -8.16 13.83 2.88
N TRP A 166 -7.60 12.67 3.23
CA TRP A 166 -8.22 11.38 2.98
C TRP A 166 -9.52 11.22 3.78
N LEU A 167 -9.53 11.59 5.06
CA LEU A 167 -10.74 11.60 5.88
C LEU A 167 -11.82 12.54 5.33
N ALA A 168 -11.44 13.72 4.85
CA ALA A 168 -12.37 14.64 4.21
C ALA A 168 -12.96 14.05 2.91
N ASN A 169 -12.13 13.42 2.08
CA ASN A 169 -12.57 12.73 0.87
C ASN A 169 -13.50 11.54 1.15
N MET A 170 -13.29 10.81 2.25
CA MET A 170 -14.16 9.69 2.62
C MET A 170 -15.54 10.15 3.14
N LYS A 171 -15.61 11.38 3.67
CA LYS A 171 -16.86 11.99 4.15
C LYS A 171 -17.65 12.71 3.05
N SER A 172 -17.02 13.10 1.94
CA SER A 172 -17.71 13.79 0.86
C SER A 172 -18.64 12.84 0.11
N LYS A 173 -19.88 13.28 -0.15
CA LYS A 173 -20.89 12.49 -0.88
C LYS A 173 -20.57 12.30 -2.37
N ASP A 174 -19.60 13.06 -2.89
CA ASP A 174 -19.16 12.99 -4.28
C ASP A 174 -18.13 11.86 -4.51
N LEU A 175 -18.62 10.68 -4.90
CA LEU A 175 -17.77 9.52 -5.26
C LEU A 175 -16.76 9.83 -6.39
N HIS A 176 -16.99 10.85 -7.21
CA HIS A 176 -16.09 11.25 -8.30
C HIS A 176 -14.71 11.74 -7.82
N ILE A 177 -14.59 12.26 -6.60
CA ILE A 177 -13.33 12.78 -6.04
C ILE A 177 -12.39 11.61 -5.64
N CYS A 178 -12.95 10.46 -5.26
CA CYS A 178 -12.18 9.27 -4.87
C CYS A 178 -11.41 8.67 -6.05
N ARG A 179 -11.94 8.78 -7.29
CA ARG A 179 -11.24 8.33 -8.51
C ARG A 179 -10.27 9.37 -9.09
N THR A 180 -10.57 10.67 -8.96
CA THR A 180 -9.81 11.73 -9.65
C THR A 180 -8.59 12.23 -8.87
N SER A 181 -8.54 12.08 -7.55
CA SER A 181 -7.43 12.58 -6.71
C SER A 181 -6.05 11.94 -7.01
N ILE A 182 -6.03 10.76 -7.64
CA ILE A 182 -4.79 10.17 -8.18
C ILE A 182 -4.32 10.92 -9.45
N SER A 183 -5.24 11.26 -10.36
CA SER A 183 -4.93 11.91 -11.64
C SER A 183 -4.53 13.39 -11.53
N THR A 184 -4.98 14.11 -10.49
CA THR A 184 -4.65 15.54 -10.32
C THR A 184 -3.28 15.75 -9.69
N THR A 185 -2.77 14.77 -8.93
CA THR A 185 -1.42 14.83 -8.34
C THR A 185 -0.35 14.64 -9.42
N GLU A 186 -0.59 13.76 -10.40
CA GLU A 186 0.30 13.59 -11.57
C GLU A 186 0.41 14.88 -12.40
N ARG A 187 -0.70 15.63 -12.57
CA ARG A 187 -0.69 16.90 -13.33
C ARG A 187 0.01 18.07 -12.62
N LYS A 188 0.16 18.04 -11.29
CA LYS A 188 0.90 19.07 -10.55
C LYS A 188 2.38 18.75 -10.36
N CYS A 189 2.77 17.48 -10.45
CA CYS A 189 4.18 17.09 -10.36
C CYS A 189 4.97 17.41 -11.65
N GLN A 190 4.29 17.49 -12.80
CA GLN A 190 4.87 17.92 -14.09
C GLN A 190 5.02 19.43 -14.26
N ARG A 191 4.80 20.23 -13.20
CA ARG A 191 4.81 21.70 -13.27
C ARG A 191 5.77 22.33 -12.25
N LEU A 192 6.77 21.56 -11.84
CA LEU A 192 7.92 22.01 -11.04
C LEU A 192 9.17 21.86 -11.91
N ASP A 193 9.23 22.70 -12.94
CA ASP A 193 10.46 23.10 -13.64
C ASP A 193 10.64 24.61 -13.41
#